data_AF-A0A9D0W1N4-F1
#
_entry.id   AF-A0A9D0W1N4-F1
#
_cell.length_a   1.000
_cell.length_b   1.000
_cell.length_c   1.000
_cell.angle_alpha   90.00
_cell.angle_beta   90.00
_cell.angle_gamma   90.00
#
_symmetry.space_group_name_H-M   'P 1'
#
loop_
_entity.id
_entity.type
_entity.pdbx_description
1 polymer ?
#
loop_
_entity_poly.entity_id
_entity_poly.type
_entity_poly.pdbx_seq_one_letter_code
_entity_poly.pdbx_strand_id
1 'polypeptide(L)'
;MSPRQTKTRFAPSPTGELHLGNLRTALFNALLARRENGCFLLRIEDTDRERSREEWVQALQDDLRWLGLDWQEGPEAGGPHGPYRQSQRGDIYARYYEALAAGGHSYPCFCTDSELALARKRQRAAGRAPRYPGTCAALPPDEVRRRLEAGEAASLRFRVPRGETVAFDDLVRGPQRFASDDIGDF
;
A
#
# COMPACT_ATOMS: atom_id res chain seq x y z
N MET A 1 -10.11 -28.28 -11.52
CA MET A 1 -9.60 -27.07 -10.83
C MET A 1 -10.14 -27.14 -9.41
N SER A 2 -9.29 -27.28 -8.38
CA SER A 2 -9.77 -27.21 -7.00
C SER A 2 -10.47 -25.86 -6.77
N PRO A 3 -11.58 -25.82 -6.01
CA PRO A 3 -12.27 -24.57 -5.71
C PRO A 3 -11.25 -23.58 -5.13
N ARG A 4 -11.26 -22.36 -5.65
CA ARG A 4 -10.33 -21.31 -5.25
C ARG A 4 -10.61 -21.01 -3.78
N GLN A 5 -9.77 -21.50 -2.88
CA GLN A 5 -9.94 -21.35 -1.44
C GLN A 5 -9.92 -19.85 -1.08
N THR A 6 -10.92 -19.38 -0.34
CA THR A 6 -11.00 -17.99 0.08
C THR A 6 -9.83 -17.64 0.98
N LYS A 7 -9.17 -16.52 0.68
CA LYS A 7 -8.00 -16.07 1.41
C LYS A 7 -8.18 -14.61 1.80
N THR A 8 -8.25 -14.36 3.11
CA THR A 8 -8.44 -13.04 3.69
C THR A 8 -7.16 -12.59 4.37
N ARG A 9 -6.98 -11.27 4.55
CA ARG A 9 -5.83 -10.74 5.30
C ARG A 9 -6.19 -9.66 6.28
N PHE A 10 -5.59 -9.75 7.46
CA PHE A 10 -5.43 -8.63 8.36
C PHE A 10 -3.99 -8.09 8.24
N ALA A 11 -3.89 -6.80 7.89
CA ALA A 11 -2.62 -6.16 7.52
C ALA A 11 -2.40 -4.87 8.33
N PRO A 12 -2.12 -4.96 9.64
CA PRO A 12 -1.92 -3.79 10.49
C PRO A 12 -0.48 -3.24 10.38
N SER A 13 -0.35 -1.92 10.52
CA SER A 13 0.94 -1.27 10.75
C SER A 13 1.24 -1.25 12.26
N PRO A 14 2.45 -1.67 12.70
CA PRO A 14 2.77 -1.79 14.12
C PRO A 14 3.20 -0.45 14.72
N THR A 15 2.30 0.53 14.70
CA THR A 15 2.55 1.91 15.15
C THR A 15 1.83 2.27 16.45
N GLY A 16 1.27 1.28 17.14
CA GLY A 16 0.51 1.45 18.38
C GLY A 16 -0.34 0.21 18.69
N GLU A 17 -1.14 0.31 19.76
CA GLU A 17 -2.03 -0.76 20.23
C GLU A 17 -3.17 -1.07 19.26
N LEU A 18 -3.72 -2.29 19.38
CA LEU A 18 -4.86 -2.74 18.59
C LEU A 18 -6.14 -1.99 19.00
N HIS A 19 -6.58 -1.04 18.18
CA HIS A 19 -7.85 -0.36 18.41
C HIS A 19 -9.06 -1.14 17.87
N LEU A 20 -10.27 -0.83 18.37
CA LEU A 20 -11.52 -1.52 18.04
C LEU A 20 -11.82 -1.60 16.52
N GLY A 21 -11.52 -0.53 15.76
CA GLY A 21 -11.67 -0.54 14.30
C GLY A 21 -10.83 -1.62 13.60
N ASN A 22 -9.60 -1.83 14.05
CA ASN A 22 -8.71 -2.86 13.53
C ASN A 22 -9.18 -4.24 13.96
N LEU A 23 -9.57 -4.39 15.22
CA LEU A 23 -10.14 -5.64 15.72
C LEU A 23 -11.38 -6.07 14.92
N ARG A 24 -12.32 -5.15 14.67
CA ARG A 24 -13.50 -5.44 13.84
C ARG A 24 -13.10 -5.97 12.46
N THR A 25 -12.06 -5.39 11.86
CA THR A 25 -11.55 -5.82 10.56
C THR A 25 -10.91 -7.21 10.63
N ALA A 26 -10.07 -7.48 11.64
CA ALA A 26 -9.48 -8.79 11.87
C ALA A 26 -10.55 -9.87 12.07
N LEU A 27 -11.54 -9.59 12.92
CA LEU A 27 -12.67 -10.49 13.21
C LEU A 27 -13.44 -10.84 11.94
N PHE A 28 -13.82 -9.87 11.11
CA PHE A 28 -14.56 -10.14 9.87
C PHE A 28 -13.75 -10.96 8.86
N ASN A 29 -12.45 -10.68 8.72
CA ASN A 29 -11.59 -11.46 7.84
C ASN A 29 -11.43 -12.91 8.34
N ALA A 30 -11.26 -13.10 9.65
CA ALA A 30 -11.16 -14.42 10.26
C ALA A 30 -12.48 -15.22 10.15
N LEU A 31 -13.63 -14.60 10.42
CA LEU A 31 -14.94 -15.25 10.30
C LEU A 31 -15.26 -15.62 8.85
N LEU A 32 -14.96 -14.74 7.88
CA LEU A 32 -15.16 -15.05 6.46
C LEU A 32 -14.30 -16.23 6.02
N ALA A 33 -13.01 -16.23 6.37
CA ALA A 33 -12.13 -17.36 6.08
C ALA A 33 -12.67 -18.65 6.73
N ARG A 34 -13.03 -18.63 8.02
CA ARG A 34 -13.58 -19.81 8.71
C ARG A 34 -14.85 -20.34 8.05
N ARG A 35 -15.80 -19.46 7.73
CA ARG A 35 -17.07 -19.83 7.07
C ARG A 35 -16.84 -20.56 5.74
N GLU A 36 -15.81 -20.16 5.01
CA GLU A 36 -15.52 -20.68 3.67
C GLU A 36 -14.42 -21.75 3.66
N ASN A 37 -14.04 -22.27 4.83
CA ASN A 37 -12.90 -23.19 5.00
C ASN A 37 -11.62 -22.66 4.31
N GLY A 38 -11.46 -21.34 4.40
CA GLY A 38 -10.42 -20.53 3.81
C GLY A 38 -9.20 -20.34 4.69
N CYS A 39 -8.35 -19.40 4.30
CA CYS A 39 -7.14 -18.99 5.01
C CYS A 39 -7.28 -17.56 5.52
N PHE A 40 -7.14 -17.37 6.82
CA PHE A 40 -6.93 -16.07 7.44
C PHE A 40 -5.43 -15.83 7.61
N LEU A 41 -4.89 -14.80 6.96
CA LEU A 41 -3.47 -14.46 7.05
C LEU A 41 -3.20 -13.16 7.83
N LEU A 42 -2.12 -13.16 8.60
CA LEU A 42 -1.57 -11.98 9.26
C LEU A 42 -0.36 -11.49 8.47
N ARG A 43 -0.34 -10.20 8.09
CA ARG A 43 0.83 -9.57 7.47
C ARG A 43 1.17 -8.26 8.17
N ILE A 44 2.40 -8.10 8.59
CA ILE A 44 2.85 -6.90 9.29
C ILE A 44 3.27 -5.84 8.26
N GLU A 45 2.60 -4.69 8.29
CA GLU A 45 2.85 -3.53 7.41
C GLU A 45 3.85 -2.56 8.05
N ASP A 46 5.10 -3.03 8.22
CA ASP A 46 6.22 -2.36 8.91
C ASP A 46 7.18 -1.61 7.97
N THR A 47 6.66 -1.05 6.87
CA THR A 47 7.48 -0.31 5.89
C THR A 47 7.98 1.04 6.41
N ASP A 48 7.27 1.63 7.37
CA ASP A 48 7.68 2.86 8.05
C ASP A 48 8.51 2.51 9.29
N ARG A 49 9.83 2.49 9.13
CA ARG A 49 10.77 2.07 10.19
C ARG A 49 10.80 3.01 11.39
N GLU A 50 10.47 4.29 11.20
CA GLU A 50 10.49 5.27 12.30
C GLU A 50 9.33 5.06 13.26
N ARG A 51 8.17 4.67 12.72
CA ARG A 51 6.95 4.46 13.51
C ARG A 51 6.72 3.00 13.91
N SER A 52 7.35 2.05 13.23
CA SER A 52 7.17 0.62 13.48
C SER A 52 8.02 0.15 14.65
N ARG A 53 7.41 -0.52 15.63
CA ARG A 53 8.14 -1.10 16.77
C ARG A 53 7.77 -2.56 17.00
N GLU A 54 8.76 -3.35 17.40
CA GLU A 54 8.59 -4.78 17.66
C GLU A 54 7.62 -5.05 18.82
N GLU A 55 7.61 -4.19 19.84
CA GLU A 55 6.67 -4.27 20.97
C GLU A 55 5.21 -4.26 20.51
N TRP A 56 4.88 -3.45 19.50
CA TRP A 56 3.54 -3.40 18.92
C TRP A 56 3.21 -4.62 18.07
N VAL A 57 4.20 -5.23 17.42
CA VAL A 57 4.01 -6.47 16.67
C VAL A 57 3.69 -7.62 17.63
N GLN A 58 4.36 -7.69 18.78
CA GLN A 58 4.09 -8.73 19.78
C GLN A 58 2.76 -8.53 20.49
N ALA A 59 2.48 -7.31 20.99
CA ALA A 59 1.20 -7.00 21.63
C ALA A 59 0.00 -7.33 20.71
N LEU A 60 0.12 -6.96 19.42
CA LEU A 60 -0.88 -7.30 18.41
C LEU A 60 -1.10 -8.81 18.26
N GLN A 61 -0.02 -9.60 18.20
CA GLN A 61 -0.13 -11.06 18.05
C GLN A 61 -0.75 -11.70 19.29
N ASP A 62 -0.39 -11.21 20.47
CA ASP A 62 -0.95 -11.69 21.74
C ASP A 62 -2.44 -11.34 21.86
N ASP A 63 -2.84 -10.12 21.50
CA ASP A 63 -4.25 -9.70 21.48
C ASP A 63 -5.08 -10.57 20.53
N LEU A 64 -4.57 -10.87 19.34
CA LEU A 64 -5.25 -11.74 18.37
C LEU A 64 -5.42 -13.16 18.91
N ARG A 65 -4.39 -13.74 19.53
CA ARG A 65 -4.47 -15.07 20.16
C ARG A 65 -5.43 -15.09 21.34
N TRP A 66 -5.39 -14.06 22.18
CA TRP A 66 -6.30 -13.91 23.32
C TRP A 66 -7.77 -13.87 22.88
N LEU A 67 -8.05 -13.24 21.74
CA LEU A 67 -9.38 -13.17 21.12
C LEU A 67 -9.75 -14.43 20.32
N GLY A 68 -8.88 -15.44 20.28
CA GLY A 68 -9.09 -16.67 19.50
C GLY A 68 -9.11 -16.43 17.99
N LEU A 69 -8.33 -15.47 17.49
CA LEU A 69 -8.20 -15.09 16.09
C LEU A 69 -6.86 -15.57 15.49
N ASP A 70 -6.57 -16.85 15.62
CA ASP A 70 -5.36 -17.45 15.03
C ASP A 70 -5.34 -17.37 13.50
N TRP A 71 -4.16 -17.08 12.95
CA TRP A 71 -3.89 -17.03 11.52
C TRP A 71 -3.26 -18.34 11.01
N GLN A 72 -3.60 -18.73 9.79
CA GLN A 72 -3.04 -19.93 9.13
C GLN A 72 -1.73 -19.61 8.39
N GLU A 73 -1.55 -18.34 8.01
CA GLU A 73 -0.34 -17.84 7.37
C GLU A 73 0.07 -16.51 8.01
N GLY A 74 1.36 -16.31 8.28
CA GLY A 74 1.81 -15.08 8.92
C GLY A 74 3.16 -15.21 9.61
N PRO A 75 3.56 -14.20 10.41
CA PRO A 75 4.66 -14.35 11.34
C PRO A 75 4.46 -15.61 12.21
N GLU A 76 5.55 -16.30 12.53
CA GLU A 76 5.61 -17.57 13.28
C GLU A 76 4.96 -18.79 12.59
N ALA A 77 3.76 -18.65 12.03
CA ALA A 77 3.05 -19.70 11.30
C ALA A 77 3.70 -20.03 9.94
N GLY A 78 4.41 -19.07 9.34
CA GLY A 78 4.99 -19.21 8.01
C GLY A 78 3.92 -19.25 6.92
N GLY A 79 4.22 -19.94 5.83
CA GLY A 79 3.33 -20.10 4.68
C GLY A 79 4.02 -19.85 3.34
N PRO A 80 3.36 -20.22 2.22
CA PRO A 80 3.99 -20.27 0.90
C PRO A 80 4.30 -18.89 0.30
N HIS A 81 3.82 -17.80 0.90
CA HIS A 81 4.00 -16.44 0.37
C HIS A 81 4.77 -15.52 1.32
N GLY A 82 5.53 -16.11 2.24
CA GLY A 82 6.44 -15.37 3.10
C GLY A 82 7.49 -14.56 2.31
N PRO A 83 8.25 -13.69 2.99
CA PRO A 83 8.09 -13.30 4.40
C PRO A 83 6.81 -12.50 4.66
N TYR A 84 6.21 -12.61 5.85
CA TYR A 84 4.97 -11.92 6.22
C TYR A 84 5.18 -10.57 6.93
N ARG A 85 6.42 -10.07 6.95
CA ARG A 85 6.77 -8.69 7.30
C ARG A 85 7.14 -7.94 6.04
N GLN A 86 6.53 -6.80 5.80
CA GLN A 86 6.78 -6.03 4.59
C GLN A 86 8.22 -5.50 4.52
N SER A 87 8.83 -5.16 5.66
CA SER A 87 10.23 -4.72 5.75
C SER A 87 11.24 -5.75 5.20
N GLN A 88 10.85 -7.02 5.10
CA GLN A 88 11.68 -8.13 4.63
C GLN A 88 11.44 -8.47 3.14
N ARG A 89 10.62 -7.69 2.44
CA ARG A 89 10.16 -7.98 1.05
C ARG A 89 10.76 -7.05 0.01
N GLY A 90 11.89 -6.40 0.32
CA GLY A 90 12.56 -5.41 -0.54
C GLY A 90 12.76 -5.88 -1.98
N ASP A 91 13.32 -7.08 -2.17
CA ASP A 91 13.59 -7.64 -3.50
C ASP A 91 12.31 -7.86 -4.33
N ILE A 92 11.21 -8.21 -3.66
CA ILE A 92 9.91 -8.40 -4.30
C ILE A 92 9.41 -7.05 -4.83
N TYR A 93 9.52 -6.00 -4.02
CA TYR A 93 9.10 -4.66 -4.41
C TYR A 93 9.98 -4.08 -5.52
N ALA A 94 11.30 -4.23 -5.42
CA ALA A 94 12.25 -3.79 -6.43
C ALA A 94 11.92 -4.37 -7.80
N ARG A 95 11.66 -5.68 -7.87
CA ARG A 95 11.24 -6.35 -9.11
C ARG A 95 9.97 -5.77 -9.70
N TYR A 96 8.96 -5.46 -8.87
CA TYR A 96 7.71 -4.88 -9.37
C TYR A 96 7.85 -3.40 -9.73
N TYR A 97 8.72 -2.66 -9.06
CA TYR A 97 9.06 -1.29 -9.44
C TYR A 97 9.73 -1.23 -10.80
N GLU A 98 10.68 -2.14 -11.07
CA GLU A 98 11.30 -2.30 -12.39
C GLU A 98 10.27 -2.65 -13.46
N ALA A 99 9.37 -3.60 -13.19
CA ALA A 99 8.32 -3.98 -14.13
C ALA A 99 7.36 -2.83 -14.45
N LEU A 100 6.96 -2.05 -13.44
CA LEU A 100 6.12 -0.86 -13.62
C LEU A 100 6.83 0.23 -14.42
N ALA A 101 8.13 0.46 -14.15
CA ALA A 101 8.92 1.45 -14.87
C ALA A 101 9.11 1.04 -16.33
N ALA A 102 9.45 -0.23 -16.59
CA ALA A 102 9.57 -0.78 -17.94
C ALA A 102 8.25 -0.72 -18.73
N GLY A 103 7.11 -0.87 -18.04
CA GLY A 103 5.77 -0.70 -18.62
C GLY A 103 5.32 0.75 -18.79
N GLY A 104 6.12 1.75 -18.38
CA GLY A 104 5.74 3.16 -18.43
C GLY A 104 4.67 3.56 -17.41
N HIS A 105 4.36 2.68 -16.45
CA HIS A 105 3.37 2.89 -15.39
C HIS A 105 3.94 3.63 -14.18
N SER A 106 5.24 3.86 -14.14
CA SER A 106 5.88 4.67 -13.11
C SER A 106 7.01 5.52 -13.66
N TYR A 107 7.38 6.56 -12.93
CA TYR A 107 8.49 7.45 -13.29
C TYR A 107 9.13 8.06 -12.04
N PRO A 108 10.42 8.42 -12.08
CA PRO A 108 11.09 9.09 -10.98
C PRO A 108 10.62 10.54 -10.85
N CYS A 109 10.37 10.95 -9.61
CA CYS A 109 10.03 12.31 -9.22
C CYS A 109 11.09 12.84 -8.27
N PHE A 110 11.74 13.93 -8.71
CA PHE A 110 12.78 14.64 -7.98
C PHE A 110 12.25 15.86 -7.22
N CYS A 111 10.92 16.05 -7.16
CA CYS A 111 10.34 17.15 -6.40
C CYS A 111 10.65 16.98 -4.91
N THR A 112 11.15 18.04 -4.30
CA THR A 112 11.41 18.13 -2.87
C THR A 112 10.12 18.30 -2.07
N ASP A 113 10.16 17.99 -0.78
CA ASP A 113 9.00 18.17 0.11
C ASP A 113 8.50 19.61 0.17
N SER A 114 9.41 20.59 0.08
CA SER A 114 9.05 22.01 0.09
C SER A 114 8.30 22.42 -1.19
N GLU A 115 8.72 21.92 -2.35
CA GLU A 115 8.03 22.14 -3.63
C GLU A 115 6.63 21.50 -3.61
N LEU A 116 6.52 20.27 -3.10
CA LEU A 116 5.25 19.57 -2.94
C LEU A 116 4.32 20.29 -1.97
N ALA A 117 4.84 20.79 -0.84
CA ALA A 117 4.08 21.56 0.13
C ALA A 117 3.57 22.89 -0.46
N LEU A 118 4.40 23.58 -1.23
CA LEU A 118 4.01 24.82 -1.91
C LEU A 118 2.92 24.56 -2.96
N ALA A 119 3.05 23.49 -3.76
CA ALA A 119 2.04 23.10 -4.73
C ALA A 119 0.68 22.82 -4.05
N ARG A 120 0.70 22.04 -2.95
CA ARG A 120 -0.50 21.76 -2.13
C ARG A 120 -1.12 23.05 -1.59
N LYS A 121 -0.31 23.99 -1.08
CA LYS A 121 -0.80 25.28 -0.56
C LYS A 121 -1.48 26.11 -1.65
N ARG A 122 -0.89 26.19 -2.84
CA ARG A 122 -1.45 26.90 -4.00
C ARG A 122 -2.79 26.30 -4.44
N GLN A 123 -2.88 24.97 -4.52
CA GLN A 123 -4.13 24.28 -4.88
C GLN A 123 -5.24 24.55 -3.86
N ARG A 124 -4.94 24.44 -2.56
CA ARG A 124 -5.90 24.77 -1.50
C ARG A 124 -6.38 26.22 -1.55
N ALA A 125 -5.46 27.16 -1.74
CA ALA A 125 -5.80 28.58 -1.88
C ALA A 125 -6.70 28.86 -3.11
N ALA A 126 -6.60 28.02 -4.15
CA ALA A 126 -7.46 28.06 -5.33
C ALA A 126 -8.74 27.22 -5.20
N GLY A 127 -9.08 26.72 -4.00
CA GLY A 127 -10.26 25.88 -3.77
C GLY A 127 -10.20 24.49 -4.43
N ARG A 128 -9.01 24.03 -4.83
CA ARG A 128 -8.79 22.74 -5.49
C ARG A 128 -8.30 21.70 -4.49
N ALA A 129 -8.72 20.45 -4.68
CA ALA A 129 -8.18 19.32 -3.94
C ALA A 129 -6.65 19.21 -4.18
N PRO A 130 -5.83 18.95 -3.13
CA PRO A 130 -4.40 18.79 -3.30
C PRO A 130 -4.06 17.54 -4.11
N ARG A 131 -3.30 17.69 -5.20
CA ARG A 131 -2.84 16.59 -6.06
C ARG A 131 -1.41 16.85 -6.53
N TYR A 132 -0.65 15.80 -6.86
CA TYR A 132 0.65 16.01 -7.49
C TYR A 132 0.47 16.73 -8.85
N PRO A 133 1.18 17.84 -9.12
CA PRO A 133 1.01 18.61 -10.36
C PRO A 133 1.57 17.92 -11.61
N GLY A 134 2.24 16.77 -11.49
CA GLY A 134 2.85 16.08 -12.64
C GLY A 134 4.18 16.68 -13.08
N THR A 135 4.87 17.46 -12.24
CA THR A 135 6.10 18.20 -12.59
C THR A 135 7.16 17.32 -13.24
N CYS A 136 7.36 16.09 -12.75
CA CYS A 136 8.36 15.16 -13.26
C CYS A 136 7.80 14.17 -14.29
N ALA A 137 6.50 14.18 -14.57
CA ALA A 137 5.82 13.14 -15.36
C ALA A 137 6.23 13.11 -16.83
N ALA A 138 6.78 14.22 -17.35
CA ALA A 138 7.17 14.41 -18.74
C ALA A 138 8.66 14.83 -18.87
N LEU A 139 9.48 14.56 -17.86
CA LEU A 139 10.93 14.80 -17.98
C LEU A 139 11.51 13.95 -19.11
N PRO A 140 12.36 14.53 -19.99
CA PRO A 140 13.04 13.76 -21.02
C PRO A 140 13.88 12.63 -20.40
N PRO A 141 13.98 11.45 -21.04
CA PRO A 141 14.78 10.32 -20.52
C PRO A 141 16.24 10.68 -20.22
N ASP A 142 16.84 11.54 -21.03
CA ASP A 142 18.23 11.99 -20.83
C ASP A 142 18.39 12.86 -19.58
N GLU A 143 17.39 13.70 -19.28
CA GLU A 143 17.38 14.51 -18.07
C GLU A 143 17.19 13.66 -16.81
N VAL A 144 16.28 12.67 -16.90
CA VAL A 144 16.09 11.69 -15.82
C VAL A 144 17.39 10.94 -15.53
N ARG A 145 18.06 10.43 -16.59
CA ARG A 145 19.33 9.71 -16.45
C ARG A 145 20.40 10.59 -15.82
N ARG A 146 20.56 11.83 -16.29
CA ARG A 146 21.53 12.80 -15.75
C ARG A 146 21.32 13.06 -14.26
N ARG A 147 20.08 13.24 -13.81
CA ARG A 147 19.76 13.50 -12.39
C ARG A 147 20.00 12.28 -11.51
N LEU A 148 19.66 11.08 -11.99
CA LEU A 148 19.95 9.82 -11.28
C LEU A 148 21.46 9.56 -11.18
N GLU A 149 22.22 9.76 -12.25
CA GLU A 149 23.68 9.61 -12.26
C GLU A 149 24.38 10.63 -11.37
N ALA A 150 23.79 11.83 -11.20
CA ALA A 150 24.25 12.83 -10.25
C ALA A 150 23.93 12.49 -8.77
N GLY A 151 23.28 11.35 -8.52
CA GLY A 151 22.93 10.90 -7.17
C GLY A 151 21.77 11.66 -6.55
N GLU A 152 20.95 12.35 -7.34
CA GLU A 152 19.80 13.09 -6.82
C GLU A 152 18.71 12.12 -6.31
N ALA A 153 18.20 12.40 -5.11
CA ALA A 153 17.15 11.59 -4.52
C ALA A 153 15.85 11.70 -5.33
N ALA A 154 15.29 10.54 -5.67
CA ALA A 154 14.04 10.44 -6.41
C ALA A 154 13.06 9.51 -5.69
N SER A 155 11.80 9.92 -5.66
CA SER A 155 10.67 9.05 -5.33
C SER A 155 10.13 8.41 -6.60
N LEU A 156 9.63 7.18 -6.53
CA LEU A 156 8.91 6.57 -7.65
C LEU A 156 7.45 6.98 -7.57
N ARG A 157 6.88 7.51 -8.66
CA ARG A 157 5.45 7.80 -8.76
C ARG A 157 4.76 6.84 -9.70
N PHE A 158 3.56 6.42 -9.34
CA PHE A 158 2.66 5.70 -10.23
C PHE A 158 1.96 6.69 -11.17
N ARG A 159 1.97 6.39 -12.48
CA ARG A 159 1.30 7.17 -13.52
C ARG A 159 -0.16 6.73 -13.60
N VAL A 160 -1.06 7.62 -13.21
CA VAL A 160 -2.50 7.41 -13.34
C VAL A 160 -2.94 7.85 -14.75
N PRO A 161 -3.60 6.98 -15.55
CA PRO A 161 -4.15 7.37 -16.84
C PRO A 161 -5.12 8.54 -16.71
N ARG A 162 -5.13 9.47 -17.68
CA ARG A 162 -5.98 10.67 -17.64
C ARG A 162 -7.30 10.45 -18.35
N GLY A 163 -8.35 11.11 -17.86
CA GLY A 163 -9.68 11.07 -18.47
C GLY A 163 -10.36 9.71 -18.42
N GLU A 164 -9.94 8.82 -17.51
CA GLU A 164 -10.52 7.50 -17.32
C GLU A 164 -11.47 7.46 -16.12
N THR A 165 -12.30 6.42 -16.07
CA THR A 165 -13.13 6.09 -14.90
C THR A 165 -12.64 4.80 -14.28
N VAL A 166 -12.14 4.87 -13.05
CA VAL A 166 -11.86 3.70 -12.21
C VAL A 166 -13.18 3.24 -11.59
N ALA A 167 -13.64 2.05 -11.97
CA ALA A 167 -14.88 1.49 -11.46
C ALA A 167 -14.66 0.08 -10.90
N PHE A 168 -15.33 -0.23 -9.79
CA PHE A 168 -15.31 -1.55 -9.17
C PHE A 168 -16.57 -1.75 -8.33
N ASP A 169 -16.96 -3.01 -8.13
CA ASP A 169 -18.06 -3.37 -7.24
C ASP A 169 -17.50 -3.68 -5.85
N ASP A 170 -17.78 -2.79 -4.89
CA ASP A 170 -17.45 -3.02 -3.49
C ASP A 170 -18.49 -3.96 -2.86
N LEU A 171 -18.04 -5.00 -2.16
CA LEU A 171 -18.94 -6.00 -1.57
C LEU A 171 -19.86 -5.44 -0.48
N VAL A 172 -19.54 -4.28 0.10
CA VAL A 172 -20.33 -3.64 1.16
C VAL A 172 -21.05 -2.39 0.65
N ARG A 173 -20.37 -1.56 -0.15
CA ARG A 173 -20.89 -0.27 -0.65
C ARG A 173 -21.51 -0.36 -2.04
N GLY A 174 -21.43 -1.50 -2.71
CA GLY A 174 -21.91 -1.69 -4.08
C GLY A 174 -21.04 -0.97 -5.12
N PRO A 175 -21.58 -0.70 -6.32
CA PRO A 175 -20.82 -0.10 -7.42
C PRO A 175 -20.17 1.24 -7.04
N GLN A 176 -18.85 1.35 -7.19
CA GLN A 176 -18.06 2.57 -6.97
C GLN A 176 -17.46 3.07 -8.29
N ARG A 177 -17.40 4.38 -8.46
CA ARG A 177 -16.82 5.02 -9.66
C ARG A 177 -16.05 6.27 -9.26
N PHE A 178 -14.83 6.40 -9.76
CA PHE A 178 -13.94 7.53 -9.52
C PHE A 178 -13.35 8.02 -10.84
N ALA A 179 -13.31 9.34 -11.05
CA ALA A 179 -12.56 9.92 -12.16
C ALA A 179 -11.06 9.79 -11.87
N SER A 180 -10.28 9.27 -12.81
CA SER A 180 -8.84 9.08 -12.62
C SER A 180 -8.10 10.41 -12.39
N ASP A 181 -8.60 11.48 -13.01
CA ASP A 181 -8.11 12.86 -12.83
C ASP A 181 -8.32 13.38 -11.40
N ASP A 182 -9.20 12.75 -10.60
CA ASP A 182 -9.36 13.09 -9.20
C ASP A 182 -8.30 12.47 -8.28
N ILE A 183 -7.68 11.36 -8.72
CA ILE A 183 -6.65 10.64 -7.98
C ILE A 183 -5.29 11.32 -8.21
N GLY A 184 -4.92 11.49 -9.48
CA GLY A 184 -3.60 11.97 -9.89
C GLY A 184 -2.46 11.00 -9.56
N ASP A 185 -1.27 11.28 -10.08
CA ASP A 185 -0.09 10.45 -9.85
C ASP A 185 0.32 10.48 -8.36
N PHE A 186 0.64 9.32 -7.78
CA PHE A 186 0.99 9.16 -6.37
C PHE A 186 2.38 8.55 -6.18
#